data_AF-A0A6M0SH23-F1
#
_entry.id   AF-A0A6M0SH23-F1
#
_cell.length_a   1.000
_cell.length_b   1.000
_cell.length_c   1.000
_cell.angle_alpha   90.00
_cell.angle_beta   90.00
_cell.angle_gamma   90.00
#
_symmetry.space_group_name_H-M   'P 1'
#
loop_
_entity.id
_entity.type
_entity.pdbx_description
1 polymer ?
#
loop_
_entity_poly.entity_id
_entity_poly.type
_entity_poly.pdbx_seq_one_letter_code
_entity_poly.pdbx_strand_id
1 'polypeptide(L)'
;MSTSRVPKLPPTDNGETNSVRYEVNPAIALNTLTDIYKQVQKYQIQLRQLVNKIHQVYAEGPVVSGWLASEASLNAAVKYSNRSEHAQTCYARDHASPSRSLEAMDVALFRHGDADDLMNYLSALESAMLENGAVANANTCLAAESPSSSLANGNLSQYYLCRLNSSGQIQTEQCPPEQVPVLSMAIARYRRLNQLIKQKQAIEAKLQAIVELLGDIQMVLAD
;
A
#
# COMPACT_ATOMS: atom_id res chain seq x y z
N MET A 1 58.56 -54.99 -13.68
CA MET A 1 58.95 -54.38 -12.39
C MET A 1 58.25 -53.04 -12.30
N SER A 2 57.10 -52.98 -11.63
CA SER A 2 56.27 -51.78 -11.53
C SER A 2 56.48 -51.15 -10.16
N THR A 3 57.13 -49.98 -10.11
CA THR A 3 57.31 -49.23 -8.87
C THR A 3 56.11 -48.32 -8.64
N SER A 4 55.29 -48.71 -7.67
CA SER A 4 54.15 -47.95 -7.17
C SER A 4 54.62 -46.61 -6.58
N ARG A 5 54.29 -45.50 -7.24
CA ARG A 5 54.56 -44.14 -6.74
C ARG A 5 53.34 -43.67 -5.97
N VAL A 6 53.31 -43.98 -4.68
CA VAL A 6 52.26 -43.47 -3.78
C VAL A 6 52.62 -42.03 -3.37
N PRO A 7 51.71 -41.06 -3.51
CA PRO A 7 51.96 -39.70 -3.07
C PRO A 7 52.00 -39.64 -1.53
N LYS A 8 53.09 -39.12 -0.96
CA LYS A 8 53.22 -38.89 0.48
C LYS A 8 52.53 -37.57 0.84
N LEU A 9 51.47 -37.64 1.63
CA LEU A 9 50.90 -36.48 2.29
C LEU A 9 51.90 -35.91 3.31
N PRO A 10 51.95 -34.59 3.50
CA PRO A 10 52.74 -33.97 4.55
C PRO A 10 52.21 -34.39 5.94
N PRO A 11 53.09 -34.44 6.97
CA PRO A 11 52.69 -34.83 8.31
C PRO A 11 51.67 -33.82 8.86
N THR A 12 50.53 -34.32 9.32
CA THR A 12 49.55 -33.53 10.08
C THR A 12 50.16 -33.18 11.42
N ASP A 13 50.46 -31.90 11.62
CA ASP A 13 50.81 -31.36 12.92
C ASP A 13 49.67 -31.64 13.90
N ASN A 14 50.07 -32.01 15.11
CA ASN A 14 49.20 -32.58 16.12
C ASN A 14 48.25 -31.53 16.66
N GLY A 15 46.96 -31.69 16.40
CA GLY A 15 45.96 -31.68 17.46
C GLY A 15 45.79 -30.42 18.32
N GLU A 16 46.26 -29.25 17.91
CA GLU A 16 45.68 -28.01 18.38
C GLU A 16 44.47 -27.74 17.50
N THR A 17 43.32 -28.30 17.90
CA THR A 17 42.05 -27.71 17.50
C THR A 17 42.19 -26.24 17.80
N ASN A 18 42.34 -25.42 16.76
CA ASN A 18 42.13 -23.99 16.82
C ASN A 18 40.66 -23.84 17.22
N SER A 19 40.41 -23.99 18.52
CA SER A 19 39.29 -23.43 19.24
C SER A 19 39.54 -21.95 19.11
N VAL A 20 39.21 -21.42 17.92
CA VAL A 20 38.98 -20.01 17.71
C VAL A 20 37.76 -19.76 18.57
N ARG A 21 38.02 -19.56 19.87
CA ARG A 21 37.06 -18.98 20.77
C ARG A 21 36.60 -17.74 20.04
N TYR A 22 35.31 -17.67 19.73
CA TYR A 22 34.68 -16.44 19.28
C TYR A 22 34.74 -15.46 20.45
N GLU A 23 35.94 -15.00 20.81
CA GLU A 23 36.15 -13.85 21.66
C GLU A 23 35.73 -12.66 20.81
N VAL A 24 34.42 -12.40 20.81
CA VAL A 24 33.87 -11.20 20.19
C VAL A 24 34.57 -10.02 20.85
N ASN A 25 35.30 -9.23 20.06
CA ASN A 25 36.00 -8.07 20.55
C ASN A 25 35.00 -7.17 21.31
N PRO A 26 35.23 -6.87 22.60
CA PRO A 26 34.28 -6.12 23.43
C PRO A 26 34.02 -4.71 22.87
N ALA A 27 34.97 -4.14 22.13
CA ALA A 27 34.78 -2.86 21.46
C ALA A 27 33.70 -2.95 20.36
N ILE A 28 33.60 -4.08 19.66
CA ILE A 28 32.56 -4.29 18.63
C ILE A 28 31.18 -4.36 19.30
N ALA A 29 31.04 -5.12 20.38
CA ALA A 29 29.78 -5.23 21.12
C ALA A 29 29.33 -3.88 21.72
N LEU A 30 30.27 -3.09 22.23
CA LEU A 30 29.95 -1.77 22.77
C LEU A 30 29.55 -0.78 21.67
N ASN A 31 30.20 -0.85 20.50
CA ASN A 31 29.82 -0.04 19.35
C ASN A 31 28.43 -0.42 18.83
N THR A 32 28.11 -1.71 18.72
CA THR A 32 26.77 -2.14 18.28
C THR A 32 25.68 -1.70 19.25
N LEU A 33 25.89 -1.82 20.56
CA LEU A 33 24.94 -1.30 21.57
C LEU A 33 24.76 0.22 21.47
N THR A 34 25.85 0.95 21.25
CA THR A 34 25.79 2.40 21.05
C THR A 34 25.00 2.78 19.81
N ASP A 35 25.17 2.03 18.72
CA ASP A 35 24.44 2.25 17.47
C ASP A 35 22.95 1.90 17.60
N ILE A 36 22.61 0.81 18.31
CA ILE A 36 21.23 0.48 18.65
C ILE A 36 20.59 1.61 19.46
N TYR A 37 21.29 2.11 20.50
CA TYR A 37 20.80 3.22 21.30
C TYR A 37 20.54 4.48 20.47
N LYS A 38 21.49 4.87 19.61
CA LYS A 38 21.31 6.00 18.68
C LYS A 38 20.10 5.81 17.77
N GLN A 39 19.90 4.60 17.25
CA GLN A 39 18.79 4.29 16.36
C GLN A 39 17.44 4.38 17.10
N VAL A 40 17.37 3.86 18.34
CA VAL A 40 16.18 3.99 19.20
C VAL A 40 15.90 5.46 19.49
N GLN A 41 16.91 6.26 19.83
CA GLN A 41 16.73 7.71 20.03
C GLN A 41 16.18 8.39 18.78
N LYS A 42 16.71 8.06 17.60
CA LYS A 42 16.21 8.61 16.32
C LYS A 42 14.73 8.27 16.12
N TYR A 43 14.34 7.01 16.33
CA TYR A 43 12.93 6.61 16.21
C TYR A 43 12.02 7.29 17.22
N GLN A 44 12.46 7.47 18.47
CA GLN A 44 11.72 8.20 19.49
C GLN A 44 11.48 9.67 19.11
N ILE A 45 12.50 10.34 18.55
CA ILE A 45 12.36 11.71 18.04
C ILE A 45 11.38 11.75 16.85
N GLN A 46 11.50 10.83 15.90
CA GLN A 46 10.60 10.74 14.75
C GLN A 46 9.16 10.49 15.18
N LEU A 47 8.93 9.63 16.18
CA LEU A 47 7.61 9.35 16.71
C LEU A 47 6.97 10.61 17.31
N ARG A 48 7.73 11.37 18.11
CA ARG A 48 7.28 12.65 18.67
C ARG A 48 6.92 13.65 17.58
N GLN A 49 7.73 13.73 16.52
CA GLN A 49 7.45 14.60 15.37
C GLN A 49 6.18 14.17 14.64
N LEU A 50 5.95 12.88 14.44
CA LEU A 50 4.73 12.36 13.80
C LEU A 50 3.49 12.67 14.65
N VAL A 51 3.55 12.47 15.96
CA VAL A 51 2.46 12.81 16.88
C VAL A 51 2.13 14.30 16.80
N ASN A 52 3.13 15.17 16.77
CA ASN A 52 2.91 16.61 16.61
C ASN A 52 2.25 16.95 15.26
N LYS A 53 2.69 16.32 14.16
CA LYS A 53 2.07 16.49 12.84
C LYS A 53 0.61 16.01 12.83
N ILE A 54 0.31 14.92 13.53
CA ILE A 54 -1.06 14.41 13.70
C ILE A 54 -1.92 15.46 14.42
N HIS A 55 -1.45 16.01 15.54
CA HIS A 55 -2.15 17.08 16.26
C HIS A 55 -2.35 18.32 15.38
N GLN A 56 -1.38 18.68 14.55
CA GLN A 56 -1.49 19.80 13.62
C GLN A 56 -2.62 19.59 12.60
N VAL A 57 -2.77 18.38 12.04
CA VAL A 57 -3.88 18.09 11.11
C VAL A 57 -5.25 18.24 11.81
N TYR A 58 -5.36 17.85 13.07
CA TYR A 58 -6.59 18.07 13.84
C TYR A 58 -6.86 19.55 14.14
N ALA A 59 -5.81 20.36 14.31
CA ALA A 59 -5.94 21.81 14.50
C ALA A 59 -6.36 22.55 13.20
N GLU A 60 -6.08 21.98 12.02
CA GLU A 60 -6.49 22.55 10.72
C GLU A 60 -8.03 22.48 10.51
N GLY A 61 -8.73 21.56 11.19
CA GLY A 61 -10.19 21.47 11.24
C GLY A 61 -10.73 20.03 11.04
N PRO A 62 -12.00 19.86 10.63
CA PRO A 62 -12.63 18.54 10.58
C PRO A 62 -11.97 17.63 9.54
N VAL A 63 -11.93 16.34 9.88
CA VAL A 63 -11.47 15.25 9.01
C VAL A 63 -12.67 14.36 8.67
N VAL A 64 -12.87 14.06 7.39
CA VAL A 64 -13.99 13.24 6.91
C VAL A 64 -13.47 12.06 6.13
N SER A 65 -13.87 10.85 6.50
CA SER A 65 -13.60 9.66 5.72
C SER A 65 -14.63 9.48 4.62
N GLY A 66 -14.17 9.21 3.40
CA GLY A 66 -15.00 8.97 2.23
C GLY A 66 -14.35 9.44 0.93
N TRP A 67 -15.09 9.37 -0.15
CA TRP A 67 -14.74 9.98 -1.43
C TRP A 67 -15.96 10.71 -2.01
N LEU A 68 -15.71 11.75 -2.78
CA LEU A 68 -16.74 12.45 -3.53
C LEU A 68 -16.93 11.75 -4.88
N ALA A 69 -18.16 11.46 -5.21
CA ALA A 69 -18.57 10.86 -6.48
C ALA A 69 -19.56 11.78 -7.19
N SER A 70 -19.43 11.91 -8.50
CA SER A 70 -20.52 12.43 -9.33
C SER A 70 -21.59 11.35 -9.49
N GLU A 71 -22.83 11.76 -9.78
CA GLU A 71 -23.94 10.84 -10.05
C GLU A 71 -23.58 9.70 -11.03
N ALA A 72 -22.90 10.03 -12.14
CA ALA A 72 -22.45 9.05 -13.13
C ALA A 72 -21.47 8.02 -12.54
N SER A 73 -20.49 8.50 -11.76
CA SER A 73 -19.50 7.63 -11.11
C SER A 73 -20.11 6.77 -9.99
N LEU A 74 -21.10 7.30 -9.28
CA LEU A 74 -21.81 6.57 -8.24
C LEU A 74 -22.63 5.42 -8.83
N ASN A 75 -23.39 5.70 -9.89
CA ASN A 75 -24.18 4.69 -10.60
C ASN A 75 -23.31 3.56 -11.15
N ALA A 76 -22.08 3.86 -11.58
CA ALA A 76 -21.11 2.83 -11.96
C ALA A 76 -20.66 2.01 -10.74
N ALA A 77 -20.23 2.66 -9.65
CA ALA A 77 -19.73 1.99 -8.44
C ALA A 77 -20.76 1.03 -7.82
N VAL A 78 -22.03 1.44 -7.72
CA VAL A 78 -23.12 0.61 -7.18
C VAL A 78 -23.39 -0.62 -8.06
N LYS A 79 -23.34 -0.46 -9.39
CA LYS A 79 -23.52 -1.58 -10.34
C LYS A 79 -22.47 -2.67 -10.14
N TYR A 80 -21.20 -2.29 -9.93
CA TYR A 80 -20.14 -3.25 -9.67
C TYR A 80 -20.24 -3.90 -8.29
N SER A 81 -20.62 -3.14 -7.26
CA SER A 81 -20.80 -3.67 -5.89
C SER A 81 -21.83 -4.80 -5.84
N ASN A 82 -22.95 -4.66 -6.57
CA ASN A 82 -24.04 -5.64 -6.54
C ASN A 82 -23.80 -6.85 -7.46
N ARG A 83 -22.84 -6.77 -8.41
CA ARG A 83 -22.51 -7.89 -9.30
C ARG A 83 -21.65 -8.95 -8.60
N SER A 84 -21.00 -8.60 -7.49
CA SER A 84 -20.18 -9.51 -6.68
C SER A 84 -20.95 -10.68 -6.05
N GLU A 85 -22.28 -10.61 -5.92
CA GLU A 85 -23.06 -11.71 -5.33
C GLU A 85 -23.46 -12.78 -6.37
N HIS A 86 -23.44 -12.46 -7.68
CA HIS A 86 -23.83 -13.40 -8.75
C HIS A 86 -22.65 -14.09 -9.43
N ALA A 87 -21.41 -13.79 -9.06
CA ALA A 87 -20.22 -14.47 -9.59
C ALA A 87 -19.91 -15.81 -8.89
N GLN A 88 -20.74 -16.26 -7.93
CA GLN A 88 -20.47 -17.46 -7.14
C GLN A 88 -21.00 -18.77 -7.76
N THR A 89 -21.61 -18.76 -8.95
CA THR A 89 -22.21 -19.99 -9.54
C THR A 89 -21.67 -20.43 -10.90
N CYS A 90 -20.56 -19.86 -11.39
CA CYS A 90 -20.09 -20.15 -12.77
C CYS A 90 -18.68 -20.74 -12.90
N TYR A 91 -18.01 -21.14 -11.81
CA TYR A 91 -16.70 -21.80 -11.88
C TYR A 91 -16.81 -23.31 -11.70
N ALA A 92 -17.57 -23.96 -12.59
CA ALA A 92 -17.54 -25.41 -12.72
C ALA A 92 -17.88 -25.82 -14.17
N ARG A 93 -17.07 -25.41 -15.13
CA ARG A 93 -16.86 -26.22 -16.34
C ARG A 93 -15.56 -25.86 -17.05
N ASP A 94 -14.83 -26.92 -17.38
CA ASP A 94 -13.56 -26.99 -18.08
C ASP A 94 -13.42 -26.04 -19.27
N HIS A 95 -12.23 -25.46 -19.45
CA HIS A 95 -11.30 -25.79 -20.53
C HIS A 95 -10.04 -24.90 -20.48
N ALA A 96 -8.90 -25.52 -20.80
CA ALA A 96 -7.56 -24.99 -20.69
C ALA A 96 -7.26 -23.79 -21.61
N SER A 97 -6.74 -22.69 -21.04
CA SER A 97 -5.82 -21.72 -21.67
C SER A 97 -5.27 -20.75 -20.60
N PRO A 98 -3.97 -20.40 -20.60
CA PRO A 98 -3.37 -19.56 -19.58
C PRO A 98 -3.47 -18.09 -19.98
N SER A 99 -4.66 -17.50 -19.87
CA SER A 99 -4.81 -16.03 -19.86
C SER A 99 -4.69 -15.59 -18.41
N ARG A 100 -3.55 -15.00 -18.03
CA ARG A 100 -3.33 -14.45 -16.68
C ARG A 100 -4.47 -13.49 -16.33
N SER A 101 -5.24 -13.88 -15.33
CA SER A 101 -6.43 -13.22 -14.82
C SER A 101 -6.13 -11.79 -14.36
N LEU A 102 -6.67 -10.80 -15.07
CA LEU A 102 -6.67 -9.39 -14.69
C LEU A 102 -7.68 -9.07 -13.57
N GLU A 103 -8.53 -10.03 -13.18
CA GLU A 103 -9.75 -9.72 -12.40
C GLU A 103 -9.55 -9.68 -10.88
N ALA A 104 -8.43 -10.18 -10.35
CA ALA A 104 -8.18 -10.16 -8.90
C ALA A 104 -7.45 -8.89 -8.40
N MET A 105 -6.81 -8.14 -9.30
CA MET A 105 -5.99 -6.97 -8.94
C MET A 105 -6.80 -5.66 -8.84
N ASP A 106 -7.99 -5.59 -9.44
CA ASP A 106 -8.71 -4.33 -9.68
C ASP A 106 -9.38 -3.75 -8.42
N VAL A 107 -9.75 -4.61 -7.46
CA VAL A 107 -10.40 -4.17 -6.20
C VAL A 107 -9.38 -3.65 -5.18
N ALA A 108 -8.14 -4.14 -5.23
CA ALA A 108 -7.06 -3.66 -4.37
C ALA A 108 -6.53 -2.30 -4.84
N LEU A 109 -6.58 -2.03 -6.16
CA LEU A 109 -6.11 -0.78 -6.76
C LEU A 109 -6.92 0.44 -6.26
N PHE A 110 -8.25 0.30 -6.12
CA PHE A 110 -9.10 1.34 -5.52
C PHE A 110 -9.02 1.44 -3.99
N ARG A 111 -8.45 0.43 -3.30
CA ARG A 111 -8.36 0.40 -1.82
C ARG A 111 -7.19 1.21 -1.27
N HIS A 112 -6.16 1.49 -2.05
CA HIS A 112 -4.97 2.18 -1.54
C HIS A 112 -4.67 3.54 -2.16
N GLY A 113 -5.26 3.88 -3.31
CA GLY A 113 -5.11 5.22 -3.88
C GLY A 113 -3.65 5.65 -3.97
N ASP A 114 -2.76 4.70 -4.27
CA ASP A 114 -1.34 4.96 -4.45
C ASP A 114 -1.17 5.50 -5.87
N ALA A 115 -0.79 6.77 -5.98
CA ALA A 115 -0.67 7.45 -7.27
C ALA A 115 0.42 6.80 -8.14
N ASP A 116 1.43 6.21 -7.50
CA ASP A 116 2.55 5.56 -8.18
C ASP A 116 2.13 4.23 -8.83
N ASP A 117 1.31 3.42 -8.15
CA ASP A 117 0.76 2.19 -8.72
C ASP A 117 -0.23 2.48 -9.87
N LEU A 118 -1.02 3.55 -9.75
CA LEU A 118 -1.92 3.99 -10.82
C LEU A 118 -1.13 4.49 -12.05
N MET A 119 -0.05 5.24 -11.84
CA MET A 119 0.86 5.66 -12.92
C MET A 119 1.57 4.47 -13.57
N ASN A 120 2.00 3.48 -12.78
CA ASN A 120 2.58 2.24 -13.30
C ASN A 120 1.55 1.41 -14.10
N TYR A 121 0.29 1.40 -13.68
CA TYR A 121 -0.79 0.76 -14.43
C TYR A 121 -1.10 1.51 -15.73
N LEU A 122 -1.26 2.83 -15.70
CA LEU A 122 -1.53 3.64 -16.90
C LEU A 122 -0.39 3.50 -17.93
N SER A 123 0.86 3.53 -17.48
CA SER A 123 2.03 3.32 -18.35
C SER A 123 2.11 1.89 -18.89
N ALA A 124 1.73 0.88 -18.10
CA ALA A 124 1.61 -0.49 -18.59
C ALA A 124 0.48 -0.65 -19.62
N LEU A 125 -0.64 0.06 -19.44
CA LEU A 125 -1.78 0.05 -20.35
C LEU A 125 -1.46 0.78 -21.66
N GLU A 126 -0.76 1.91 -21.58
CA GLU A 126 -0.21 2.63 -22.73
C GLU A 126 0.78 1.76 -23.51
N SER A 127 1.66 1.04 -22.80
CA SER A 127 2.61 0.10 -23.41
C SER A 127 1.91 -1.09 -24.09
N ALA A 128 0.85 -1.62 -23.49
CA ALA A 128 0.04 -2.71 -24.06
C ALA A 128 -0.78 -2.27 -25.29
N MET A 129 -1.13 -0.99 -25.38
CA MET A 129 -1.78 -0.38 -26.54
C MET A 129 -0.80 -0.11 -27.70
N LEU A 130 0.50 0.04 -27.43
CA LEU A 130 1.54 0.20 -28.44
C LEU A 130 1.95 -1.12 -29.12
N GLU A 131 1.78 -2.27 -28.47
CA GLU A 131 2.03 -3.59 -29.08
C GLU A 131 0.84 -4.12 -29.90
N ASN A 132 -0.38 -3.68 -29.61
CA ASN A 132 -1.58 -4.07 -30.35
C ASN A 132 -2.07 -2.90 -31.20
N GLY A 133 -1.50 -2.75 -32.39
CA GLY A 133 -1.91 -1.76 -33.38
C GLY A 133 -3.38 -1.92 -33.79
N ALA A 134 -4.29 -1.29 -33.05
CA ALA A 134 -5.68 -1.09 -33.41
C ALA A 134 -6.05 0.36 -33.15
N VAL A 135 -6.06 1.14 -34.23
CA VAL A 135 -6.49 2.54 -34.26
C VAL A 135 -8.01 2.57 -34.00
N ALA A 136 -8.40 2.94 -32.78
CA ALA A 136 -9.74 3.42 -32.49
C ALA A 136 -9.61 4.78 -31.81
N ASN A 137 -9.98 5.83 -32.55
CA ASN A 137 -10.01 7.19 -32.04
C ASN A 137 -10.88 7.23 -30.76
N ALA A 138 -10.32 7.73 -29.67
CA ALA A 138 -11.05 7.98 -28.42
C ALA A 138 -11.57 9.42 -28.36
N ASN A 139 -11.98 9.99 -29.51
CA ASN A 139 -12.57 11.33 -29.65
C ASN A 139 -13.89 11.26 -30.44
N THR A 140 -14.76 10.29 -30.16
CA THR A 140 -16.15 10.33 -30.64
C THR A 140 -17.12 10.16 -29.47
N CYS A 141 -17.15 11.17 -28.61
CA CYS A 141 -18.25 11.46 -27.67
C CYS A 141 -18.47 12.98 -27.57
N LEU A 142 -18.21 13.75 -28.62
CA LEU A 142 -18.49 15.19 -28.67
C LEU A 142 -18.95 15.52 -30.10
N ALA A 143 -20.14 16.11 -30.19
CA ALA A 143 -20.85 16.59 -31.39
C ALA A 143 -21.70 15.56 -32.16
N ALA A 144 -22.99 15.48 -31.79
CA ALA A 144 -24.08 15.56 -32.76
C ALA A 144 -25.40 15.96 -32.05
N GLU A 145 -25.87 17.16 -32.42
CA GLU A 145 -27.28 17.52 -32.65
C GLU A 145 -28.16 17.95 -31.45
N SER A 146 -28.38 19.27 -31.40
CA SER A 146 -29.65 19.84 -30.94
C SER A 146 -30.73 19.61 -32.00
N PRO A 147 -32.00 19.41 -31.62
CA PRO A 147 -32.93 20.53 -31.78
C PRO A 147 -33.95 20.70 -30.63
N SER A 148 -34.19 21.98 -30.34
CA SER A 148 -35.48 22.59 -29.94
C SER A 148 -36.12 22.24 -28.59
N SER A 149 -35.92 23.17 -27.66
CA SER A 149 -36.94 23.78 -26.79
C SER A 149 -37.80 22.87 -25.90
N SER A 150 -37.35 22.67 -24.66
CA SER A 150 -38.21 22.83 -23.49
C SER A 150 -37.35 23.19 -22.26
N LEU A 151 -37.85 24.12 -21.47
CA LEU A 151 -37.23 24.64 -20.25
C LEU A 151 -36.85 23.49 -19.30
N ALA A 152 -35.57 23.36 -18.96
CA ALA A 152 -35.15 22.59 -17.79
C ALA A 152 -33.98 23.33 -17.10
N ASN A 153 -34.27 23.77 -15.88
CA ASN A 153 -33.35 24.41 -14.93
C ASN A 153 -31.98 23.73 -14.85
N GLY A 154 -30.96 24.53 -14.54
CA GLY A 154 -29.56 24.11 -14.46
C GLY A 154 -29.33 22.85 -13.64
N ASN A 155 -28.83 21.81 -14.32
CA ASN A 155 -28.19 20.65 -13.69
C ASN A 155 -26.87 21.10 -13.07
N LEU A 156 -26.92 21.58 -11.83
CA LEU A 156 -25.77 21.60 -10.96
C LEU A 156 -25.29 20.15 -10.84
N SER A 157 -24.04 19.88 -11.22
CA SER A 157 -23.44 18.55 -11.10
C SER A 157 -23.64 18.03 -9.67
N GLN A 158 -24.53 17.06 -9.49
CA GLN A 158 -24.89 16.57 -8.17
C GLN A 158 -23.77 15.66 -7.66
N TYR A 159 -23.17 16.05 -6.54
CA TYR A 159 -22.10 15.31 -5.88
C TYR A 159 -22.67 14.51 -4.71
N TYR A 160 -22.06 13.35 -4.48
CA TYR A 160 -22.41 12.43 -3.42
C TYR A 160 -21.15 12.12 -2.60
N LEU A 161 -21.23 12.27 -1.29
CA LEU A 161 -20.23 11.73 -0.38
C LEU A 161 -20.50 10.24 -0.21
N CYS A 162 -19.50 9.43 -0.55
CA CYS A 162 -19.60 7.99 -0.50
C CYS A 162 -18.68 7.44 0.60
N ARG A 163 -19.18 6.45 1.34
CA ARG A 163 -18.43 5.71 2.36
C ARG A 163 -18.79 4.22 2.30
N LEU A 164 -17.83 3.37 2.64
CA LEU A 164 -18.12 1.95 2.87
C LEU A 164 -18.55 1.73 4.32
N ASN A 165 -19.65 1.04 4.52
CA ASN A 165 -20.03 0.55 5.85
C ASN A 165 -19.22 -0.71 6.23
N SER A 166 -19.38 -1.18 7.45
CA SER A 166 -18.71 -2.41 7.93
C SER A 166 -19.15 -3.67 7.18
N SER A 167 -20.30 -3.65 6.50
CA SER A 167 -20.78 -4.75 5.66
C SER A 167 -20.26 -4.68 4.21
N GLY A 168 -19.38 -3.73 3.89
CA GLY A 168 -18.79 -3.58 2.55
C GLY A 168 -19.72 -2.94 1.50
N GLN A 169 -20.89 -2.45 1.90
CA GLN A 169 -21.82 -1.74 1.04
C GLN A 169 -21.53 -0.24 1.01
N ILE A 170 -21.81 0.40 -0.12
CA ILE A 170 -21.63 1.83 -0.33
C ILE A 170 -22.82 2.59 0.27
N GLN A 171 -22.56 3.44 1.25
CA GLN A 171 -23.49 4.45 1.76
C GLN A 171 -23.22 5.77 1.05
N THR A 172 -24.28 6.43 0.61
CA THR A 172 -24.23 7.67 -0.16
C THR A 172 -25.03 8.76 0.54
N GLU A 173 -24.44 9.95 0.62
CA GLU A 173 -25.09 11.14 1.14
C GLU A 173 -25.01 12.25 0.09
N GLN A 174 -26.15 12.90 -0.21
CA GLN A 174 -26.19 13.99 -1.17
C GLN A 174 -25.50 15.23 -0.62
N CYS A 175 -24.60 15.82 -1.41
CA CYS A 175 -23.87 17.01 -1.01
C CYS A 175 -24.26 18.20 -1.91
N PRO A 176 -24.70 19.33 -1.33
CA PRO A 176 -24.87 20.56 -2.08
C PRO A 176 -23.54 21.00 -2.70
N PRO A 177 -23.55 21.59 -3.91
CA PRO A 177 -22.32 21.97 -4.62
C PRO A 177 -21.46 22.97 -3.83
N GLU A 178 -22.07 23.79 -2.97
CA GLU A 178 -21.37 24.73 -2.10
C GLU A 178 -20.51 24.04 -1.01
N GLN A 179 -20.87 22.83 -0.58
CA GLN A 179 -20.17 22.09 0.46
C GLN A 179 -19.01 21.23 -0.07
N VAL A 180 -18.96 21.01 -1.39
CA VAL A 180 -17.95 20.16 -2.05
C VAL A 180 -16.51 20.61 -1.76
N PRO A 181 -16.15 21.91 -1.78
CA PRO A 181 -14.79 22.36 -1.45
C PRO A 181 -14.40 22.11 0.00
N VAL A 182 -15.36 22.26 0.94
CA VAL A 182 -15.12 22.00 2.36
C VAL A 182 -14.90 20.50 2.59
N LEU A 183 -15.74 19.67 1.97
CA LEU A 183 -15.64 18.21 2.05
C LEU A 183 -14.35 17.69 1.39
N SER A 184 -13.96 18.23 0.23
CA SER A 184 -12.72 17.81 -0.43
C SER A 184 -11.49 18.09 0.43
N MET A 185 -11.45 19.24 1.10
CA MET A 185 -10.39 19.59 2.05
C MET A 185 -10.41 18.65 3.28
N ALA A 186 -11.59 18.38 3.84
CA ALA A 186 -11.72 17.46 4.97
C ALA A 186 -11.30 16.02 4.63
N ILE A 187 -11.58 15.56 3.40
CA ILE A 187 -11.13 14.25 2.88
C ILE A 187 -9.61 14.25 2.67
N ALA A 188 -9.04 15.31 2.10
CA ALA A 188 -7.59 15.43 1.92
C ALA A 188 -6.85 15.38 3.27
N ARG A 189 -7.37 16.07 4.29
CA ARG A 189 -6.85 16.00 5.66
C ARG A 189 -6.96 14.59 6.24
N TYR A 190 -8.08 13.91 6.03
CA TYR A 190 -8.25 12.52 6.46
C TYR A 190 -7.21 11.59 5.80
N ARG A 191 -6.94 11.75 4.50
CA ARG A 191 -5.90 10.97 3.80
C ARG A 191 -4.51 11.21 4.39
N ARG A 192 -4.15 12.48 4.60
CA ARG A 192 -2.88 12.88 5.22
C ARG A 192 -2.75 12.32 6.64
N LEU A 193 -3.82 12.41 7.43
CA LEU A 193 -3.88 11.86 8.79
C LEU A 193 -3.62 10.35 8.78
N ASN A 194 -4.28 9.61 7.90
CA ASN A 194 -4.07 8.17 7.78
C ASN A 194 -2.64 7.81 7.37
N GLN A 195 -2.03 8.60 6.47
CA GLN A 195 -0.63 8.40 6.12
C GLN A 195 0.30 8.60 7.33
N LEU A 196 0.07 9.65 8.13
CA LEU A 196 0.85 9.89 9.35
C LEU A 196 0.65 8.79 10.40
N ILE A 197 -0.58 8.29 10.56
CA ILE A 197 -0.88 7.19 11.49
C ILE A 197 -0.17 5.90 11.05
N LYS A 198 -0.20 5.57 9.75
CA LYS A 198 0.54 4.40 9.22
C LYS A 198 2.04 4.53 9.48
N GLN A 199 2.63 5.70 9.25
CA GLN A 199 4.03 5.95 9.54
C GLN A 199 4.34 5.82 11.04
N LYS A 200 3.47 6.33 11.91
CA LYS A 200 3.59 6.20 13.37
C LYS A 200 3.64 4.72 13.76
N GLN A 201 2.66 3.94 13.30
CA GLN A 201 2.58 2.50 13.57
C GLN A 201 3.80 1.74 13.07
N ALA A 202 4.33 2.09 11.89
CA ALA A 202 5.54 1.46 11.37
C ALA A 202 6.79 1.73 12.24
N ILE A 203 6.92 2.93 12.81
CA ILE A 203 8.02 3.24 13.75
C ILE A 203 7.81 2.53 15.08
N GLU A 204 6.58 2.48 15.59
CA GLU A 204 6.25 1.75 16.82
C GLU A 204 6.56 0.26 16.68
N ALA A 205 6.19 -0.36 15.56
CA ALA A 205 6.52 -1.76 15.26
C ALA A 205 8.04 -2.00 15.22
N LYS A 206 8.82 -1.08 14.64
CA LYS A 206 10.29 -1.18 14.63
C LYS A 206 10.88 -1.07 16.03
N LEU A 207 10.38 -0.14 16.85
CA LEU A 207 10.82 -0.01 18.24
C LEU A 207 10.46 -1.26 19.06
N GLN A 208 9.26 -1.79 18.87
CA GLN A 208 8.81 -3.02 19.52
C GLN A 208 9.69 -4.21 19.15
N ALA A 209 10.02 -4.37 17.86
CA ALA A 209 10.92 -5.43 17.40
C ALA A 209 12.34 -5.33 18.00
N ILE A 210 12.86 -4.12 18.19
CA ILE A 210 14.16 -3.92 18.86
C ILE A 210 14.07 -4.33 20.34
N VAL A 211 12.98 -3.99 21.02
CA VAL A 211 12.77 -4.37 22.43
C VAL A 211 12.67 -5.88 22.58
N GLU A 212 11.93 -6.55 21.70
CA GLU A 212 11.81 -8.02 21.70
C GLU A 212 13.17 -8.69 21.49
N LEU A 213 13.94 -8.26 20.47
CA LEU A 213 15.27 -8.79 20.21
C LEU A 213 16.23 -8.61 21.40
N LEU A 214 16.22 -7.43 22.03
CA LEU A 214 17.06 -7.18 23.21
C LEU A 214 16.61 -8.01 24.43
N GLY A 215 15.30 -8.22 24.57
CA GLY A 215 14.74 -9.10 25.59
C GLY A 215 15.18 -10.55 25.42
N ASP A 216 15.15 -11.06 24.20
CA ASP A 216 15.62 -12.42 23.88
C ASP A 216 17.11 -12.59 24.21
N ILE A 217 17.94 -11.60 23.87
CA ILE A 217 19.37 -11.60 24.20
C ILE A 217 19.56 -11.57 25.73
N GLN A 218 18.79 -10.76 26.47
CA GLN A 218 18.87 -10.72 27.93
C GLN A 218 18.49 -12.06 28.57
N MET A 219 17.48 -12.76 28.03
CA MET A 219 17.10 -14.09 28.51
C MET A 219 18.23 -15.11 28.30
N VAL A 220 18.88 -15.12 27.13
CA VAL A 220 20.01 -16.02 26.85
C VAL A 220 21.24 -15.71 27.74
N LEU A 221 21.46 -14.44 28.10
CA LEU A 221 22.55 -14.04 29.00
C LEU A 221 22.26 -14.35 30.48
N ALA A 222 21.02 -14.66 30.84
CA ALA A 222 20.60 -14.95 32.22
C ALA A 222 20.65 -16.45 32.58
N ASP A 223 20.77 -17.34 31.60
CA ASP A 223 21.04 -18.78 31.75
C ASP A 223 22.56 -19.07 31.77
#